data_AF-A0A158D415-F1
#
_entry.id   AF-A0A158D415-F1
#
_cell.length_a   1.000
_cell.length_b   1.000
_cell.length_c   1.000
_cell.angle_alpha   90.00
_cell.angle_beta   90.00
_cell.angle_gamma   90.00
#
_symmetry.space_group_name_H-M   'P 1'
#
loop_
_entity.id
_entity.type
_entity.pdbx_description
1 polymer ?
#
loop_
_entity_poly.entity_id
_entity_poly.type
_entity_poly.pdbx_seq_one_letter_code
_entity_poly.pdbx_strand_id
1 'polypeptide(L)'
;MMKTVTIGIASLEEVGERVMSAVKSGKFQGHFFSYATPELLFRTFTTPRWQIIRAMTGAGPMSIRELSRRLERDVKGVHRDVKALLEAGLLEHDEHGAIVFPFDTVHVNFTLKAADLAPSTAARNHAHEAPGDAESAQPPRSPRRRAAPRKREPRPAGNR
;
A
#
# COMPACT_ATOMS: atom_id res chain seq x y z
N MET A 1 24.42 21.45 0.12
CA MET A 1 23.21 21.74 -0.69
C MET A 1 22.01 21.39 0.16
N MET A 2 20.97 22.23 0.16
CA MET A 2 19.72 21.96 0.86
C MET A 2 18.96 20.87 0.08
N LYS A 3 18.64 19.75 0.73
CA LYS A 3 17.88 18.66 0.12
C LYS A 3 16.39 18.88 0.34
N THR A 4 15.65 19.12 -0.73
CA THR A 4 14.19 19.29 -0.69
C THR A 4 13.50 18.02 -1.16
N VAL A 5 12.48 17.60 -0.42
CA VAL A 5 11.57 16.51 -0.82
C VAL A 5 10.19 17.05 -1.14
N THR A 6 9.61 16.58 -2.24
CA THR A 6 8.23 16.86 -2.64
C THR A 6 7.36 15.64 -2.36
N ILE A 7 6.38 15.79 -1.49
CA ILE A 7 5.40 14.77 -1.17
C ILE A 7 4.06 15.17 -1.80
N GLY A 8 3.44 14.26 -2.54
CA GLY A 8 2.16 14.57 -3.16
C GLY A 8 1.46 13.38 -3.76
N ILE A 9 0.45 13.66 -4.58
CA ILE A 9 -0.30 12.64 -5.30
C ILE A 9 0.21 12.56 -6.73
N ALA A 10 0.48 11.35 -7.20
CA ALA A 10 0.81 11.09 -8.59
C ALA A 10 0.34 9.69 -9.01
N SER A 11 -0.09 9.56 -10.26
CA SER A 11 -0.37 8.26 -10.86
C SER A 11 0.92 7.47 -11.09
N LEU A 12 0.79 6.16 -11.29
CA LEU A 12 1.94 5.32 -11.64
C LEU A 12 2.58 5.76 -12.97
N GLU A 13 1.76 6.24 -13.91
CA GLU A 13 2.20 6.75 -15.21
C GLU A 13 3.05 8.01 -15.03
N GLU A 14 2.58 9.00 -14.25
CA GLU A 14 3.33 10.24 -13.97
C GLU A 14 4.66 9.97 -13.26
N VAL A 15 4.69 8.98 -12.35
CA VAL A 15 5.93 8.54 -11.71
C VAL A 15 6.85 7.88 -12.74
N GLY A 16 6.32 7.00 -13.58
CA GLY A 16 7.07 6.33 -14.65
C GLY A 16 7.68 7.32 -15.64
N GLU A 17 6.92 8.31 -16.10
CA GLU A 17 7.40 9.37 -16.99
C GLU A 17 8.55 10.16 -16.38
N ARG A 18 8.45 10.50 -15.08
CA ARG A 18 9.51 11.21 -14.36
C ARG A 18 10.80 10.40 -14.31
N VAL A 19 10.69 9.10 -14.02
CA VAL A 19 11.84 8.18 -14.01
C VAL A 19 12.46 8.08 -15.40
N MET A 20 11.65 7.87 -16.44
CA MET A 20 12.12 7.78 -17.83
C MET A 20 12.79 9.09 -18.29
N SER A 21 12.25 10.24 -17.89
CA SER A 21 12.84 11.54 -18.17
C SER A 21 14.21 11.71 -17.49
N ALA A 22 14.34 11.30 -16.22
CA ALA A 22 15.61 11.31 -15.50
C ALA A 22 16.67 10.44 -16.20
N VAL A 23 16.30 9.24 -16.62
CA VAL A 23 17.19 8.31 -17.33
C VAL A 23 17.62 8.88 -18.69
N LYS A 24 16.68 9.39 -19.50
CA LYS A 24 16.97 9.94 -20.83
C LYS A 24 17.83 11.21 -20.75
N SER A 25 17.55 12.09 -19.80
CA SER A 25 18.25 13.36 -19.66
C SER A 25 19.56 13.25 -18.87
N GLY A 26 19.74 12.20 -18.07
CA GLY A 26 20.82 12.08 -17.09
C GLY A 26 20.76 13.13 -15.98
N LYS A 27 19.66 13.90 -15.87
CA LYS A 27 19.51 14.99 -14.90
C LYS A 27 18.70 14.54 -13.69
N PHE A 28 19.17 14.92 -12.52
CA PHE A 28 18.45 14.76 -11.27
C PHE A 28 17.14 15.57 -11.30
N GLN A 29 16.02 14.90 -11.07
CA GLN A 29 14.69 15.51 -11.14
C GLN A 29 14.20 16.04 -9.78
N GLY A 30 14.91 15.75 -8.68
CA GLY A 30 14.46 16.02 -7.32
C GLY A 30 14.14 14.76 -6.52
N HIS A 31 13.82 14.92 -5.24
CA HIS A 31 13.33 13.85 -4.37
C HIS A 31 11.81 13.90 -4.28
N PHE A 32 11.16 12.76 -4.53
CA PHE A 32 9.71 12.68 -4.53
C PHE A 32 9.20 11.48 -3.73
N PHE A 33 8.15 11.71 -2.94
CA PHE A 33 7.31 10.66 -2.36
C PHE A 33 5.88 10.83 -2.89
N SER A 34 5.48 9.93 -3.79
CA SER A 34 4.17 9.99 -4.42
C SER A 34 3.23 8.95 -3.80
N TYR A 35 2.00 9.37 -3.51
CA TYR A 35 0.89 8.47 -3.16
C TYR A 35 -0.11 8.43 -4.30
N ALA A 36 -0.81 7.30 -4.46
CA ALA A 36 -1.81 7.17 -5.52
C ALA A 36 -3.08 7.99 -5.24
N THR A 37 -3.42 8.21 -3.96
CA THR A 37 -4.62 8.98 -3.56
C THR A 37 -4.38 9.82 -2.30
N PRO A 38 -5.14 10.91 -2.09
CA PRO A 38 -5.10 11.71 -0.86
C PRO A 38 -5.30 10.88 0.41
N GLU A 39 -6.17 9.87 0.39
CA GLU A 39 -6.43 9.01 1.55
C GLU A 39 -5.21 8.20 1.96
N LEU A 40 -4.42 7.71 1.00
CA LEU A 40 -3.16 7.01 1.29
C LEU A 40 -2.11 7.96 1.88
N LEU A 41 -2.05 9.19 1.36
CA LEU A 41 -1.21 10.24 1.93
C LEU A 41 -1.62 10.51 3.38
N PHE A 42 -2.90 10.72 3.68
CA PHE A 42 -3.38 11.02 5.04
C PHE A 42 -3.29 9.83 6.00
N ARG A 43 -3.35 8.59 5.51
CA ARG A 43 -3.03 7.39 6.31
C ARG A 43 -1.56 7.37 6.74
N THR A 44 -0.66 7.94 5.95
CA THR A 44 0.77 8.00 6.25
C THR A 44 1.10 9.24 7.08
N PHE A 45 0.63 10.41 6.66
CA PHE A 45 0.86 11.71 7.28
C PHE A 45 -0.23 12.07 8.30
N THR A 46 -0.32 11.24 9.35
CA THR A 46 -1.12 11.59 10.52
C THR A 46 -0.46 12.73 11.30
N THR A 47 -1.24 13.47 12.10
CA THR A 47 -0.72 14.57 12.94
C THR A 47 0.51 14.17 13.78
N PRO A 48 0.52 13.02 14.48
CA PRO A 48 1.68 12.57 15.25
C PRO A 48 2.94 12.35 14.41
N ARG A 49 2.80 11.85 13.18
CA ARG A 49 3.92 11.59 12.27
C ARG A 49 4.41 12.88 11.61
N TRP A 50 3.51 13.80 11.30
CA TRP A 50 3.89 15.12 10.82
C TRP A 50 4.72 15.91 11.85
N GLN A 51 4.39 15.78 13.14
CA GLN A 51 5.21 16.35 14.21
C GLN A 51 6.65 15.80 14.20
N ILE A 52 6.83 14.50 13.96
CA ILE A 52 8.16 13.89 13.82
C ILE A 52 8.91 14.47 12.63
N ILE A 53 8.29 14.51 11.45
CA ILE A 53 8.92 15.07 10.23
C ILE A 53 9.38 16.50 10.48
N ARG A 54 8.52 17.35 11.04
CA ARG A 54 8.87 18.73 11.39
C ARG A 54 10.01 18.82 12.40
N ALA A 55 10.04 17.98 13.42
CA ALA A 55 11.09 17.99 14.44
C ALA A 55 12.45 17.46 13.91
N MET A 56 12.43 16.63 12.87
CA MET A 56 13.63 16.05 12.26
C MET A 56 14.14 16.83 11.04
N THR A 57 13.32 17.69 10.43
CA THR A 57 13.70 18.50 9.26
C THR A 57 14.90 19.39 9.59
N GLY A 58 16.03 19.16 8.92
CA GLY A 58 17.29 19.88 9.16
C GLY A 58 17.97 19.60 10.50
N ALA A 59 17.48 18.66 11.31
CA ALA A 59 17.99 18.39 12.66
C ALA A 59 19.14 17.36 12.71
N GLY A 60 19.33 16.60 11.63
CA GLY A 60 20.31 15.51 11.54
C GLY A 60 19.88 14.21 12.25
N PRO A 61 20.78 13.21 12.31
CA PRO A 61 20.50 11.92 12.94
C PRO A 61 20.24 12.04 14.45
N MET A 62 19.28 11.29 14.97
CA MET A 62 19.00 11.24 16.41
C MET A 62 18.44 9.89 16.85
N SER A 63 18.40 9.66 18.16
CA SER A 63 17.72 8.48 18.72
C SER A 63 16.22 8.73 18.92
N ILE A 64 15.44 7.64 19.00
CA ILE A 64 14.01 7.71 19.34
C ILE A 64 13.77 8.37 20.71
N ARG A 65 14.68 8.16 21.67
CA ARG A 65 14.58 8.77 23.01
C ARG A 65 14.80 10.27 22.95
N GLU A 66 15.73 10.72 22.12
CA GLU A 66 15.94 12.14 21.88
C GLU A 66 14.72 12.78 21.24
N LEU A 67 14.19 12.16 20.17
CA LEU A 67 12.99 12.62 19.50
C LEU A 67 11.77 12.69 20.44
N SER A 68 11.60 11.69 21.32
CA SER A 68 10.55 11.65 22.34
C SER A 68 10.64 12.83 23.33
N ARG A 69 11.85 13.21 23.76
CA ARG A 69 12.06 14.38 24.61
C ARG A 69 11.71 15.68 23.90
N ARG A 70 12.12 15.83 22.63
CA ARG A 70 11.82 17.03 21.82
C ARG A 70 10.33 17.22 21.55
N LEU A 71 9.60 16.12 21.40
CA LEU A 71 8.18 16.13 21.12
C LEU A 71 7.31 16.13 22.38
N GLU A 72 7.91 16.01 23.58
CA GLU A 72 7.19 15.85 24.86
C GLU A 72 6.16 14.70 24.82
N ARG A 73 6.54 13.59 24.18
CA ARG A 73 5.67 12.42 23.95
C ARG A 73 6.29 11.15 24.49
N ASP A 74 5.47 10.14 24.78
CA ASP A 74 5.97 8.86 25.26
C ASP A 74 6.77 8.10 24.19
N VAL A 75 7.81 7.39 24.63
CA VAL A 75 8.73 6.66 23.73
C VAL A 75 8.01 5.59 22.92
N LYS A 76 6.97 4.92 23.45
CA LYS A 76 6.27 3.85 22.72
C LYS A 76 5.48 4.41 21.55
N GLY A 77 4.78 5.51 21.76
CA GLY A 77 4.06 6.24 20.71
C GLY A 77 5.01 6.72 19.62
N VAL A 78 6.11 7.38 20.01
CA VAL A 78 7.12 7.86 19.05
C VAL A 78 7.77 6.70 18.30
N HIS A 79 8.11 5.60 18.96
CA HIS A 79 8.68 4.42 18.30
C HIS A 79 7.73 3.85 17.23
N ARG A 80 6.42 3.75 17.53
CA ARG A 80 5.43 3.25 16.56
C ARG A 80 5.34 4.16 15.34
N ASP A 81 5.33 5.48 15.55
CA ASP A 81 5.24 6.45 14.47
C ASP A 81 6.53 6.49 13.63
N VAL A 82 7.71 6.42 14.28
CA VAL A 82 9.02 6.29 13.61
C VAL A 82 9.04 5.02 12.76
N LYS A 83 8.60 3.89 13.30
CA LYS A 83 8.55 2.63 12.54
C LYS A 83 7.70 2.75 11.28
N ALA A 84 6.52 3.36 11.40
CA ALA A 84 5.64 3.57 10.23
C ALA A 84 6.27 4.49 9.18
N LEU A 85 7.04 5.51 9.61
CA LEU A 85 7.75 6.41 8.70
C LEU A 85 8.96 5.75 8.05
N LEU A 86 9.66 4.86 8.75
CA LEU A 86 10.73 4.00 8.19
C LEU A 86 10.16 3.03 7.15
N GLU A 87 9.02 2.38 7.47
CA GLU A 87 8.32 1.47 6.54
C GLU A 87 7.82 2.21 5.29
N ALA A 88 7.43 3.48 5.43
CA ALA A 88 7.07 4.35 4.30
C ALA A 88 8.28 4.88 3.52
N GLY A 89 9.51 4.65 3.99
CA GLY A 89 10.75 5.13 3.40
C GLY A 89 11.03 6.62 3.62
N LEU A 90 10.24 7.31 4.45
CA LEU A 90 10.44 8.74 4.75
C LEU A 90 11.60 8.98 5.72
N LEU A 91 11.81 8.04 6.63
CA LEU A 91 12.97 8.00 7.51
C LEU A 91 13.91 6.90 7.07
N GLU A 92 15.18 7.06 7.41
CA GLU A 92 16.23 6.08 7.19
C GLU A 92 17.00 5.85 8.50
N HIS A 93 17.74 4.75 8.56
CA HIS A 93 18.78 4.59 9.58
C HIS A 93 20.11 5.03 8.98
N ASP A 94 20.91 5.75 9.77
CA ASP A 94 22.30 6.01 9.40
C ASP A 94 23.20 4.78 9.66
N GLU A 95 24.48 4.91 9.33
CA GLU A 95 25.49 3.86 9.52
C GLU A 95 25.67 3.43 10.98
N HIS A 96 25.22 4.26 11.93
CA HIS A 96 25.31 4.03 13.37
C HIS A 96 23.98 3.57 13.98
N GLY A 97 22.94 3.37 13.16
CA GLY A 97 21.61 2.93 13.60
C GLY A 97 20.74 4.04 14.21
N ALA A 98 21.13 5.30 14.10
CA ALA A 98 20.27 6.43 14.46
C ALA A 98 19.23 6.70 13.36
N ILE A 99 18.10 7.30 13.72
CA ILE A 99 17.07 7.68 12.74
C ILE A 99 17.41 9.03 12.14
N VAL A 100 17.28 9.15 10.82
CA VAL A 100 17.51 10.39 10.07
C VAL A 100 16.37 10.67 9.11
N PHE A 101 16.00 11.94 9.00
CA PHE A 101 15.19 12.46 7.92
C PHE A 101 16.14 13.19 6.95
N PRO A 102 16.40 12.66 5.75
CA PRO A 102 17.55 13.10 4.93
C PRO A 102 17.31 14.41 4.17
N PHE A 103 16.33 15.21 4.59
CA PHE A 103 15.88 16.42 3.91
C PHE A 103 15.85 17.63 4.86
N ASP A 104 16.24 18.78 4.30
CA ASP A 104 16.23 20.08 4.96
C ASP A 104 14.93 20.84 4.71
N THR A 105 14.17 20.44 3.68
CA THR A 105 12.94 21.12 3.29
C THR A 105 11.91 20.12 2.81
N VAL A 106 10.67 20.30 3.26
CA VAL A 106 9.53 19.45 2.93
C VAL A 106 8.49 20.29 2.21
N HIS A 107 8.22 19.95 0.96
CA HIS A 107 7.12 20.51 0.19
C HIS A 107 6.01 19.48 0.10
N VAL A 108 4.80 19.82 0.52
CA VAL A 108 3.62 18.96 0.40
C VAL A 108 2.61 19.62 -0.52
N ASN A 109 2.21 18.95 -1.59
CA ASN A 109 1.16 19.44 -2.48
C ASN A 109 0.25 18.31 -2.97
N PHE A 110 -1.02 18.62 -3.18
CA PHE A 110 -1.93 17.81 -3.97
C PHE A 110 -3.11 18.68 -4.42
N THR A 111 -3.75 18.27 -5.50
CA THR A 111 -4.93 18.93 -6.04
C THR A 111 -6.09 17.96 -6.00
N LEU A 112 -7.22 18.39 -5.45
CA LEU A 112 -8.48 17.65 -5.51
C LEU A 112 -9.37 18.30 -6.57
N LYS A 113 -9.71 17.56 -7.62
CA LYS A 113 -10.65 18.02 -8.65
C LYS A 113 -12.03 17.49 -8.31
N ALA A 114 -13.07 18.19 -8.76
CA ALA A 114 -14.45 17.75 -8.55
C ALA A 114 -14.72 16.34 -9.11
N ALA A 115 -14.02 15.94 -10.17
CA ALA A 115 -14.09 14.60 -10.74
C ALA A 115 -13.57 13.50 -9.79
N ASP A 116 -12.68 13.85 -8.85
CA ASP A 116 -12.08 12.92 -7.89
C ASP A 116 -13.02 12.66 -6.68
N LEU A 117 -14.09 13.44 -6.54
CA LEU A 117 -15.07 13.32 -5.45
C LEU A 117 -16.11 12.21 -5.70
N ALA A 118 -16.19 11.69 -6.92
CA ALA A 118 -17.06 10.55 -7.21
C ALA A 118 -16.48 9.30 -6.51
N PRO A 119 -17.28 8.56 -5.72
CA PRO A 119 -16.79 7.33 -5.10
C PRO A 119 -16.30 6.40 -6.21
N SER A 120 -15.04 5.97 -6.11
CA SER A 120 -14.41 5.09 -7.09
C SER A 120 -15.26 3.84 -7.32
N THR A 121 -16.05 3.86 -8.38
CA THR A 121 -16.79 2.70 -8.90
C THR A 121 -15.87 1.75 -9.66
N ALA A 122 -14.60 2.14 -9.87
CA ALA A 122 -13.62 1.40 -10.66
C ALA A 122 -13.18 0.06 -10.04
N ALA A 123 -13.51 -0.21 -8.77
CA ALA A 123 -13.24 -1.51 -8.15
C ALA A 123 -14.33 -2.58 -8.41
N ARG A 124 -15.39 -2.29 -9.19
CA ARG A 124 -16.49 -3.25 -9.41
C ARG A 124 -16.48 -4.01 -10.74
N ASN A 125 -15.61 -3.70 -11.69
CA ASN A 125 -15.63 -4.36 -13.01
C ASN A 125 -14.31 -5.08 -13.32
N HIS A 126 -13.94 -6.05 -12.50
CA HIS A 126 -13.15 -7.21 -12.93
C HIS A 126 -13.84 -8.49 -12.45
N ALA A 127 -15.08 -8.69 -12.89
CA ALA A 127 -15.74 -9.98 -12.83
C ALA A 127 -16.52 -10.18 -14.14
N HIS A 128 -15.98 -11.10 -14.94
CA HIS A 128 -16.67 -11.88 -15.97
C HIS A 128 -17.02 -11.19 -17.30
N GLU A 129 -16.07 -11.27 -18.24
CA GLU A 129 -16.40 -11.36 -19.66
C GLU A 129 -15.62 -12.55 -20.24
N ALA A 130 -16.25 -13.72 -20.22
CA ALA A 130 -15.80 -14.88 -20.98
C ALA A 130 -16.32 -14.72 -22.43
N PRO A 131 -15.48 -14.91 -23.46
CA PRO A 131 -15.99 -14.97 -24.82
C PRO A 131 -16.70 -16.32 -25.00
N GLY A 132 -18.01 -16.25 -25.24
CA GLY A 132 -18.76 -17.37 -25.79
C GLY A 132 -18.45 -17.49 -27.27
N ASP A 133 -18.13 -18.70 -27.72
CA ASP A 133 -18.38 -19.14 -29.09
C ASP A 133 -18.52 -20.68 -29.14
N ALA A 134 -19.49 -21.09 -29.95
CA ALA A 134 -19.62 -22.39 -30.61
C ALA A 134 -19.96 -23.63 -29.78
N GLU A 135 -21.27 -23.82 -29.62
CA GLU A 135 -22.01 -25.03 -30.02
C GLU A 135 -21.17 -26.19 -30.62
N SER A 136 -21.15 -27.32 -29.93
CA SER A 136 -20.85 -28.63 -30.53
C SER A 136 -21.60 -29.74 -29.79
N ALA A 137 -22.73 -30.12 -30.41
CA ALA A 137 -23.36 -31.43 -30.47
C ALA A 137 -23.12 -32.43 -29.31
N GLN A 138 -24.17 -32.67 -28.53
CA GLN A 138 -24.27 -33.79 -27.60
C GLN A 138 -24.93 -35.00 -28.31
N PRO A 139 -24.29 -36.18 -28.41
CA PRO A 139 -24.90 -37.35 -29.03
C PRO A 139 -25.94 -38.02 -28.08
N PRO A 140 -26.90 -38.79 -28.64
CA PRO A 140 -28.12 -39.19 -27.93
C PRO A 140 -27.90 -40.24 -26.84
N ARG A 141 -28.72 -40.10 -25.78
CA ARG A 141 -28.79 -40.97 -24.60
C ARG A 141 -29.06 -42.43 -24.96
N SER A 142 -28.19 -43.33 -24.51
CA SER A 142 -28.43 -44.78 -24.57
C SER A 142 -29.46 -45.24 -23.52
N PRO A 143 -30.32 -46.24 -23.83
CA PRO A 143 -31.40 -46.67 -22.95
C PRO A 143 -30.96 -47.62 -21.83
N ARG A 144 -31.61 -47.42 -20.68
CA ARG A 144 -31.70 -48.18 -19.42
C ARG A 144 -31.23 -49.65 -19.41
N ARG A 145 -30.42 -50.00 -18.39
CA ARG A 145 -30.50 -51.32 -17.74
C ARG A 145 -31.13 -51.18 -16.34
N ARG A 146 -32.29 -51.82 -16.16
CA ARG A 146 -32.87 -52.17 -14.85
C ARG A 146 -32.27 -53.49 -14.37
N ALA A 147 -31.94 -53.56 -13.08
CA ALA A 147 -31.97 -54.74 -12.18
C ALA A 147 -31.19 -54.37 -10.91
N ALA A 148 -31.51 -54.73 -9.66
CA ALA A 148 -32.54 -55.55 -9.01
C ALA A 148 -32.59 -55.13 -7.51
N PRO A 149 -33.59 -55.56 -6.70
CA PRO A 149 -33.79 -55.03 -5.35
C PRO A 149 -32.91 -55.68 -4.24
N ARG A 150 -32.70 -54.85 -3.22
CA ARG A 150 -32.15 -54.97 -1.86
C ARG A 150 -31.94 -56.37 -1.24
N LYS A 151 -30.86 -56.49 -0.45
CA LYS A 151 -30.90 -57.18 0.86
C LYS A 151 -30.42 -56.23 1.97
N ARG A 152 -31.28 -56.00 2.95
CA ARG A 152 -30.93 -55.51 4.29
C ARG A 152 -30.65 -56.73 5.15
N GLU A 153 -29.61 -56.68 5.97
CA GLU A 153 -29.47 -57.54 7.16
C GLU A 153 -28.53 -56.86 8.18
N PRO A 154 -28.54 -57.26 9.47
CA PRO A 154 -28.83 -56.36 10.57
C PRO A 154 -27.58 -56.02 11.40
N ARG A 155 -27.67 -54.95 12.20
CA ARG A 155 -26.74 -54.71 13.32
C ARG A 155 -26.98 -55.76 14.42
N PRO A 156 -25.92 -56.19 15.10
CA PRO A 156 -26.05 -56.40 16.53
C PRO A 156 -24.98 -55.68 17.38
N ALA A 157 -25.49 -55.34 18.57
CA ALA A 157 -24.96 -54.99 19.88
C ALA A 157 -23.46 -54.78 20.13
N GLY A 158 -23.20 -53.86 21.06
CA GLY A 158 -21.88 -53.41 21.48
C GLY A 158 -21.06 -54.40 22.29
N ASN A 159 -19.90 -53.95 22.74
CA ASN A 159 -19.18 -54.57 23.83
C ASN A 159 -18.28 -53.55 24.55
N ARG A 160 -18.51 -53.48 25.87
CA ARG A 160 -17.70 -52.94 26.98
C ARG A 160 -17.37 -51.45 27.02
#